data_AF-A0A923CXD8-F1
#
_entry.id   AF-A0A923CXD8-F1
#
_cell.length_a   1.000
_cell.length_b   1.000
_cell.length_c   1.000
_cell.angle_alpha   90.00
_cell.angle_beta   90.00
_cell.angle_gamma   90.00
#
_symmetry.space_group_name_H-M   'P 1'
#
loop_
_entity.id
_entity.type
_entity.pdbx_description
1 polymer ?
#
loop_
_entity_poly.entity_id
_entity_poly.type
_entity_poly.pdbx_seq_one_letter_code
_entity_poly.pdbx_strand_id
1 'polypeptide(L)'
;MSASLELFVTCPRGLESVLAGELRALKARSVRPLTAGVSCAGDLACAYRLCLNSRVASRVLMALGAAPAESADDLYAAVRAVAWERLVAPDGTIAVDFVGSLPGVTNTMFGAVRAKDAVVDRMRELSGRRPDVDPAAPDLRVNVSARRGRVTVSADLSGEALHRRGYREPGVQVAAPLKENLAAGLLLLAGWKQVAERGGVFVDPLCGSGTLA
;
A
#
# COMPACT_ATOMS: atom_id res chain seq x y z
N MET A 1 -9.21 -13.18 21.16
CA MET A 1 -9.79 -12.56 19.96
C MET A 1 -8.78 -11.58 19.40
N SER A 2 -8.36 -11.72 18.14
CA SER A 2 -7.43 -10.75 17.53
C SER A 2 -8.14 -9.41 17.34
N ALA A 3 -7.45 -8.31 17.62
CA ALA A 3 -7.95 -6.96 17.35
C ALA A 3 -8.29 -6.82 15.85
N SER A 4 -9.37 -6.11 15.54
CA SER A 4 -9.74 -5.79 14.16
C SER A 4 -8.94 -4.58 13.70
N LEU A 5 -8.25 -4.72 12.58
CA LEU A 5 -7.46 -3.72 11.91
C LEU A 5 -8.32 -2.99 10.86
N GLU A 6 -8.11 -1.69 10.72
CA GLU A 6 -8.60 -0.91 9.59
C GLU A 6 -7.54 -0.93 8.49
N LEU A 7 -7.95 -1.40 7.30
CA LEU A 7 -7.05 -1.62 6.18
C LEU A 7 -7.49 -0.80 4.96
N PHE A 8 -6.52 -0.27 4.24
CA PHE A 8 -6.71 0.27 2.91
C PHE A 8 -5.78 -0.45 1.93
N VAL A 9 -6.38 -1.16 0.98
CA VAL A 9 -5.64 -1.94 -0.03
C VAL A 9 -5.66 -1.17 -1.33
N THR A 10 -4.49 -0.74 -1.79
CA THR A 10 -4.36 0.04 -3.04
C THR A 10 -4.38 -0.88 -4.26
N CYS A 11 -4.82 -0.38 -5.41
CA CYS A 11 -4.78 -1.10 -6.69
C CYS A 11 -4.64 -0.12 -7.87
N PRO A 12 -4.36 -0.61 -9.09
CA PRO A 12 -4.53 0.20 -10.30
C PRO A 12 -5.96 0.76 -10.38
N ARG A 13 -6.09 1.98 -10.89
CA ARG A 13 -7.41 2.63 -11.08
C ARG A 13 -8.24 1.82 -12.08
N GLY A 14 -9.53 1.69 -11.82
CA GLY A 14 -10.46 0.87 -12.59
C GLY A 14 -10.58 -0.58 -12.11
N LEU A 15 -9.68 -1.04 -11.22
CA LEU A 15 -9.72 -2.40 -10.66
C LEU A 15 -10.28 -2.45 -9.24
N GLU A 16 -10.84 -1.36 -8.72
CA GLU A 16 -11.35 -1.28 -7.35
C GLU A 16 -12.46 -2.32 -7.08
N SER A 17 -13.35 -2.53 -8.06
CA SER A 17 -14.43 -3.52 -7.96
C SER A 17 -13.89 -4.95 -7.97
N VAL A 18 -12.89 -5.22 -8.82
CA VAL A 18 -12.21 -6.52 -8.93
C VAL A 18 -11.48 -6.84 -7.63
N LEU A 19 -10.70 -5.89 -7.12
CA LEU A 19 -10.02 -6.01 -5.84
C LEU A 19 -11.04 -6.25 -4.72
N ALA A 20 -12.16 -5.51 -4.69
CA ALA A 20 -13.17 -5.72 -3.66
C ALA A 20 -13.79 -7.13 -3.70
N GLY A 21 -13.96 -7.73 -4.88
CA GLY A 21 -14.33 -9.14 -5.02
C GLY A 21 -13.30 -10.08 -4.39
N GLU A 22 -12.02 -9.86 -4.71
CA GLU A 22 -10.89 -10.63 -4.18
C GLU A 22 -10.78 -10.52 -2.65
N LEU A 23 -10.88 -9.31 -2.09
CA LEU A 23 -10.81 -9.09 -0.65
C LEU A 23 -11.94 -9.81 0.11
N ARG A 24 -13.17 -9.82 -0.44
CA ARG A 24 -14.28 -10.59 0.15
C ARG A 24 -14.01 -12.09 0.12
N ALA A 25 -13.48 -12.61 -0.99
CA ALA A 25 -13.09 -14.01 -1.09
C ALA A 25 -12.00 -14.37 -0.06
N LEU A 26 -11.08 -13.45 0.20
CA LEU A 26 -10.01 -13.55 1.21
C LEU A 26 -10.48 -13.26 2.65
N LYS A 27 -11.79 -13.18 2.88
CA LYS A 27 -12.45 -13.02 4.19
C LYS A 27 -12.24 -11.65 4.85
N ALA A 28 -11.95 -10.61 4.07
CA ALA A 28 -12.00 -9.24 4.56
C ALA A 28 -13.47 -8.82 4.81
N ARG A 29 -13.68 -8.00 5.84
CA ARG A 29 -14.99 -7.44 6.24
C ARG A 29 -15.09 -5.98 5.81
N SER A 30 -16.30 -5.43 5.85
CA SER A 30 -16.57 -4.01 5.58
C SER A 30 -15.95 -3.49 4.27
N VAL A 31 -15.96 -4.33 3.23
CA VAL A 31 -15.25 -4.08 1.96
C VAL A 31 -15.97 -2.98 1.16
N ARG A 32 -15.34 -1.81 1.08
CA ARG A 32 -15.84 -0.62 0.38
C ARG A 32 -14.81 -0.14 -0.66
N PRO A 33 -15.11 -0.27 -1.96
CA PRO A 33 -14.31 0.35 -3.01
C PRO A 33 -14.26 1.87 -2.84
N LEU A 34 -13.07 2.45 -3.01
CA LEU A 34 -12.82 3.89 -3.01
C LEU A 34 -11.85 4.21 -4.15
N THR A 35 -11.66 5.47 -4.52
CA THR A 35 -10.73 5.81 -5.61
C THR A 35 -9.32 5.23 -5.35
N ALA A 36 -8.81 4.45 -6.32
CA ALA A 36 -7.48 3.82 -6.31
C ALA A 36 -7.25 2.77 -5.21
N GLY A 37 -8.30 2.23 -4.59
CA GLY A 37 -8.16 1.15 -3.61
C GLY A 37 -9.47 0.71 -2.97
N VAL A 38 -9.36 -0.11 -1.94
CA VAL A 38 -10.50 -0.67 -1.23
C VAL A 38 -10.26 -0.56 0.27
N SER A 39 -11.17 0.11 0.97
CA SER A 39 -11.21 0.13 2.43
C SER A 39 -11.86 -1.16 2.92
N CYS A 40 -11.26 -1.80 3.92
CA CYS A 40 -11.80 -3.00 4.53
C CYS A 40 -11.33 -3.12 5.99
N ALA A 41 -11.86 -4.12 6.70
CA ALA A 41 -11.45 -4.47 8.05
C ALA A 41 -11.13 -5.95 8.15
N GLY A 42 -10.19 -6.33 9.01
CA GLY A 42 -9.78 -7.71 9.20
C GLY A 42 -8.88 -7.87 10.41
N ASP A 43 -8.67 -9.08 10.88
CA ASP A 43 -7.61 -9.35 11.86
C ASP A 43 -6.23 -9.40 11.18
N LEU A 44 -5.17 -9.56 11.97
CA LEU A 44 -3.81 -9.68 11.45
C LEU A 44 -3.66 -10.86 10.47
N ALA A 45 -4.32 -11.99 10.75
CA ALA A 45 -4.36 -13.12 9.84
C ALA A 45 -5.00 -12.77 8.49
N CYS A 46 -6.05 -11.95 8.48
CA CYS A 46 -6.61 -11.38 7.26
C CYS A 46 -5.58 -10.53 6.52
N ALA A 47 -4.91 -9.59 7.19
CA ALA A 47 -3.89 -8.76 6.56
C ALA A 47 -2.80 -9.60 5.88
N TYR A 48 -2.29 -10.64 6.55
CA TYR A 48 -1.35 -11.59 5.94
C TYR A 48 -1.93 -12.31 4.73
N ARG A 49 -3.19 -12.79 4.80
CA ARG A 49 -3.86 -13.38 3.63
C ARG A 49 -3.92 -12.41 2.47
N LEU A 50 -4.19 -11.13 2.71
CA LEU A 50 -4.25 -10.11 1.66
C LEU A 50 -2.88 -9.91 1.00
N CYS A 51 -1.81 -9.76 1.78
CA CYS A 51 -0.45 -9.59 1.24
C CYS A 51 -0.01 -10.81 0.41
N LEU A 52 -0.28 -12.02 0.91
CA LEU A 52 0.19 -13.26 0.30
C LEU A 52 -0.64 -13.71 -0.90
N ASN A 53 -1.95 -13.45 -0.91
CA ASN A 53 -2.86 -14.09 -1.89
C ASN A 53 -3.54 -13.12 -2.85
N SER A 54 -3.58 -11.81 -2.58
CA SER A 54 -4.18 -10.87 -3.52
C SER A 54 -3.31 -10.73 -4.76
N ARG A 55 -3.90 -10.93 -5.95
CA ARG A 55 -3.25 -10.73 -7.24
C ARG A 55 -3.37 -9.30 -7.73
N VAL A 56 -4.42 -8.59 -7.33
CA VAL A 56 -4.74 -7.24 -7.83
C VAL A 56 -4.21 -6.12 -6.93
N ALA A 57 -4.00 -6.39 -5.64
CA ALA A 57 -3.47 -5.40 -4.72
C ALA A 57 -2.07 -4.91 -5.15
N SER A 58 -1.83 -3.62 -4.93
CA SER A 58 -0.51 -2.99 -5.02
C SER A 58 0.17 -2.96 -3.66
N ARG A 59 -0.54 -2.55 -2.60
CA ARG A 59 -0.06 -2.47 -1.20
C ARG A 59 -1.22 -2.62 -0.23
N VAL A 60 -0.98 -3.25 0.93
CA VAL A 60 -1.91 -3.38 2.06
C VAL A 60 -1.48 -2.45 3.19
N LEU A 61 -2.26 -1.40 3.43
CA LEU A 61 -1.94 -0.35 4.40
C LEU A 61 -2.80 -0.52 5.65
N MET A 62 -2.19 -0.60 6.82
CA MET A 62 -2.86 -0.66 8.12
C MET A 62 -2.89 0.74 8.75
N ALA A 63 -4.09 1.27 8.97
CA ALA A 63 -4.24 2.60 9.56
C ALA A 63 -3.72 2.61 11.01
N LEU A 64 -2.83 3.54 11.31
CA LEU A 64 -2.27 3.79 12.65
C LEU A 64 -2.97 4.97 13.33
N GLY A 65 -3.51 5.89 12.54
CA GLY A 65 -4.22 7.06 13.03
C GLY A 65 -4.68 7.94 11.89
N ALA A 66 -5.62 8.83 12.19
CA ALA A 66 -6.04 9.87 11.27
C ALA A 66 -6.56 11.10 12.01
N ALA A 67 -6.35 12.26 11.40
CA ALA A 67 -6.78 13.54 11.94
C ALA A 67 -7.19 14.50 10.81
N PRO A 68 -8.08 15.46 11.08
CA PRO A 68 -8.22 16.64 10.24
C PRO A 68 -6.86 17.34 10.08
N ALA A 69 -6.61 17.93 8.91
CA ALA A 69 -5.40 18.68 8.65
C ALA A 69 -5.64 19.74 7.57
N GLU A 70 -5.33 20.99 7.90
CA GLU A 70 -5.47 22.14 7.02
C GLU A 70 -4.14 22.84 6.77
N SER A 71 -3.06 22.38 7.40
CA SER A 71 -1.71 22.94 7.28
C SER A 71 -0.61 21.87 7.35
N ALA A 72 0.60 22.23 6.93
CA ALA A 72 1.78 21.40 7.07
C ALA A 72 2.12 21.06 8.54
N ASP A 73 1.68 21.89 9.49
CA ASP A 73 1.86 21.66 10.92
C ASP A 73 0.85 20.66 11.46
N ASP A 74 -0.39 20.65 10.95
CA ASP A 74 -1.37 19.61 11.29
C ASP A 74 -0.92 18.24 10.76
N LEU A 75 -0.34 18.21 9.55
CA LEU A 75 0.29 17.00 9.01
C LEU A 75 1.38 16.50 9.96
N TYR A 76 2.28 17.38 10.39
CA TYR A 76 3.35 17.02 11.31
C TYR A 76 2.79 16.51 12.64
N ALA A 77 1.82 17.20 13.23
CA ALA A 77 1.18 16.81 14.49
C ALA A 77 0.48 15.45 14.39
N ALA A 78 -0.27 15.20 13.32
CA ALA A 78 -0.95 13.93 13.07
C ALA A 78 0.02 12.75 12.96
N VAL A 79 1.16 12.95 12.29
CA VAL A 79 2.20 11.92 12.17
C VAL A 79 2.94 11.73 13.50
N ARG A 80 3.29 12.81 14.21
CA ARG A 80 3.98 12.75 15.50
C ARG A 80 3.15 12.08 16.62
N ALA A 81 1.83 12.10 16.52
CA ALA A 81 0.92 11.52 17.50
C ALA A 81 0.98 9.98 17.57
N VAL A 82 1.41 9.32 16.49
CA VAL A 82 1.55 7.85 16.46
C VAL A 82 2.69 7.41 17.37
N ALA A 83 2.46 6.33 18.14
CA ALA A 83 3.45 5.72 19.02
C ALA A 83 4.51 4.90 18.25
N TRP A 84 5.36 5.59 17.47
CA TRP A 84 6.39 5.01 16.59
C TRP A 84 7.34 4.05 17.30
N GLU A 85 7.62 4.31 18.57
CA GLU A 85 8.45 3.48 19.45
C GLU A 85 7.93 2.05 19.64
N ARG A 86 6.66 1.79 19.29
CA ARG A 86 6.06 0.44 19.30
C ARG A 86 6.18 -0.28 17.96
N LEU A 87 6.63 0.40 16.91
CA LEU A 87 6.60 -0.09 15.53
C LEU A 87 7.99 -0.21 14.91
N VAL A 88 8.95 0.63 15.33
CA VAL A 88 10.33 0.60 14.84
C VAL A 88 11.31 0.80 15.98
N ALA A 89 12.42 0.07 15.93
CA ALA A 89 13.50 0.23 16.90
C ALA A 89 14.17 1.62 16.76
N PRO A 90 14.73 2.18 17.84
CA PRO A 90 15.42 3.48 17.77
C PRO A 90 16.59 3.54 16.78
N ASP A 91 17.20 2.39 16.47
CA ASP A 91 18.30 2.18 15.52
C ASP A 91 17.85 1.45 14.23
N GLY A 92 16.54 1.25 14.06
CA GLY A 92 15.97 0.70 12.83
C GLY A 92 15.94 1.71 11.68
N THR A 93 15.36 1.28 10.55
CA THR A 93 15.26 2.07 9.33
C THR A 93 13.80 2.34 8.95
N ILE A 94 13.54 3.52 8.40
CA ILE A 94 12.20 3.91 7.91
C ILE A 94 12.23 4.38 6.47
N ALA A 95 11.10 4.25 5.79
CA ALA A 95 10.80 5.00 4.56
C ALA A 95 9.43 5.64 4.68
N VAL A 96 9.27 6.86 4.17
CA VAL A 96 8.00 7.59 4.24
C VAL A 96 7.53 7.95 2.84
N ASP A 97 6.34 7.46 2.49
CA ASP A 97 5.63 7.81 1.26
C ASP A 97 4.48 8.75 1.60
N PHE A 98 4.37 9.86 0.87
CA PHE A 98 3.25 10.80 1.01
C PHE A 98 2.43 10.88 -0.28
N VAL A 99 1.11 10.85 -0.16
CA VAL A 99 0.19 10.97 -1.30
C VAL A 99 -0.93 11.98 -1.02
N GLY A 100 -1.30 12.73 -2.06
CA GLY A 100 -2.35 13.74 -1.99
C GLY A 100 -1.79 15.13 -1.73
N SER A 101 -2.62 15.99 -1.14
CA SER A 101 -2.29 17.39 -0.90
C SER A 101 -3.14 17.99 0.21
N LEU A 102 -2.63 19.06 0.80
CA LEU A 102 -3.33 19.94 1.73
C LEU A 102 -2.81 21.38 1.54
N PRO A 103 -3.48 22.41 2.10
CA PRO A 103 -2.94 23.77 2.03
C PRO A 103 -1.52 23.82 2.63
N GLY A 104 -0.60 24.45 1.90
CA GLY A 104 0.83 24.48 2.26
C GLY A 104 1.63 23.20 1.93
N VAL A 105 0.98 22.10 1.52
CA VAL A 105 1.66 20.87 1.05
C VAL A 105 1.06 20.43 -0.28
N THR A 106 1.54 21.06 -1.36
CA THR A 106 1.15 20.73 -2.74
C THR A 106 2.14 19.81 -3.44
N ASN A 107 3.37 19.71 -2.91
CA ASN A 107 4.41 18.81 -3.39
C ASN A 107 4.49 17.57 -2.48
N THR A 108 4.38 16.38 -3.06
CA THR A 108 4.39 15.13 -2.31
C THR A 108 5.73 14.85 -1.64
N MET A 109 6.85 15.25 -2.24
CA MET A 109 8.18 15.12 -1.62
C MET A 109 8.30 15.98 -0.37
N PHE A 110 7.76 17.20 -0.40
CA PHE A 110 7.72 18.06 0.78
C PHE A 110 6.88 17.43 1.91
N GLY A 111 5.70 16.89 1.58
CA GLY A 111 4.87 16.17 2.54
C GLY A 111 5.57 14.95 3.15
N ALA A 112 6.31 14.19 2.34
CA ALA A 112 7.08 13.03 2.80
C ALA A 112 8.21 13.43 3.75
N VAL A 113 8.96 14.49 3.43
CA VAL A 113 10.02 15.03 4.30
C VAL A 113 9.43 15.50 5.62
N ARG A 114 8.34 16.29 5.59
CA ARG A 114 7.68 16.81 6.80
C ARG A 114 7.17 15.69 7.70
N ALA A 115 6.57 14.64 7.11
CA ALA A 115 6.13 13.46 7.86
C ALA A 115 7.31 12.68 8.44
N LYS A 116 8.39 12.48 7.68
CA LYS A 116 9.61 11.81 8.16
C LYS A 116 10.23 12.56 9.34
N ASP A 117 10.29 13.89 9.30
CA ASP A 117 10.77 14.69 10.42
C ASP A 117 9.91 14.47 11.68
N ALA A 118 8.58 14.39 11.54
CA ALA A 118 7.67 14.10 12.66
C ALA A 118 7.91 12.73 13.32
N VAL A 119 8.21 11.70 12.52
CA VAL A 119 8.58 10.36 13.02
C VAL A 119 9.91 10.44 13.78
N VAL A 120 10.94 11.03 13.15
CA VAL A 120 12.28 11.12 13.70
C VAL A 120 12.33 11.93 14.99
N ASP A 121 11.63 13.07 15.04
CA ASP A 121 11.62 13.95 16.21
C ASP A 121 10.98 13.27 17.41
N ARG A 122 9.85 12.55 17.22
CA ARG A 122 9.23 11.77 18.29
C ARG A 122 10.19 10.72 18.84
N MET A 123 10.81 9.94 17.94
CA MET A 123 11.74 8.88 18.32
C MET A 123 12.94 9.44 19.09
N ARG A 124 13.48 10.57 18.62
CA ARG A 124 14.61 11.27 19.26
C ARG A 124 14.25 11.77 20.65
N GLU A 125 13.08 12.34 20.83
CA GLU A 125 12.63 12.84 22.13
C GLU A 125 12.45 11.73 23.18
N LEU A 126 11.88 10.59 22.78
CA LEU A 126 11.60 9.49 23.70
C LEU A 126 12.82 8.60 23.99
N SER A 127 13.72 8.42 23.02
CA SER A 127 14.82 7.45 23.10
C SER A 127 16.23 8.07 23.06
N GLY A 128 16.34 9.36 22.77
CA GLY A 128 17.62 10.04 22.49
C GLY A 128 18.27 9.65 21.15
N ARG A 129 17.67 8.72 20.39
CA ARG A 129 18.17 8.20 19.12
C ARG A 129 17.17 8.40 18.00
N ARG A 130 17.63 8.33 16.75
CA ARG A 130 16.76 8.40 15.57
C ARG A 130 16.94 7.16 14.70
N PRO A 131 15.83 6.65 14.11
CA PRO A 131 15.96 5.68 13.03
C PRO A 131 16.66 6.32 11.83
N ASP A 132 17.36 5.50 11.05
CA ASP A 132 17.92 5.90 9.76
C ASP A 132 16.89 5.77 8.64
N VAL A 133 17.22 6.22 7.44
CA VAL A 133 16.34 6.14 6.27
C VAL A 133 16.91 5.17 5.25
N ASP A 134 16.19 4.08 5.00
CA ASP A 134 16.43 3.18 3.88
C ASP A 134 15.20 3.17 2.95
N PRO A 135 15.23 3.91 1.83
CA PRO A 135 14.10 3.93 0.90
C PRO A 135 13.89 2.62 0.15
N ALA A 136 14.89 1.73 0.09
CA ALA A 136 14.85 0.48 -0.65
C ALA A 136 14.31 -0.66 0.21
N ALA A 137 14.86 -0.86 1.41
CA ALA A 137 14.54 -1.96 2.31
C ALA A 137 14.36 -1.50 3.77
N PRO A 138 13.37 -0.63 4.07
CA PRO A 138 13.13 -0.16 5.42
C PRO A 138 12.53 -1.25 6.32
N ASP A 139 12.86 -1.21 7.61
CA ASP A 139 12.18 -2.00 8.64
C ASP A 139 10.70 -1.58 8.79
N LEU A 140 10.43 -0.28 8.66
CA LEU A 140 9.08 0.29 8.66
C LEU A 140 8.86 1.24 7.49
N ARG A 141 7.97 0.86 6.57
CA ARG A 141 7.45 1.76 5.55
C ARG A 141 6.16 2.43 6.03
N VAL A 142 6.18 3.74 6.10
CA VAL A 142 5.05 4.59 6.51
C VAL A 142 4.40 5.20 5.28
N ASN A 143 3.09 5.01 5.15
CA ASN A 143 2.28 5.73 4.17
C ASN A 143 1.47 6.83 4.85
N VAL A 144 1.59 8.05 4.33
CA VAL A 144 0.79 9.19 4.78
C VAL A 144 -0.05 9.69 3.62
N SER A 145 -1.36 9.74 3.79
CA SER A 145 -2.28 10.24 2.77
C SER A 145 -3.04 11.46 3.26
N ALA A 146 -3.04 12.53 2.46
CA ALA A 146 -3.81 13.75 2.72
C ALA A 146 -4.88 13.90 1.64
N ARG A 147 -6.16 13.76 2.01
CA ARG A 147 -7.28 13.87 1.08
C ARG A 147 -8.48 14.48 1.79
N ARG A 148 -9.13 15.46 1.15
CA ARG A 148 -10.36 16.11 1.63
C ARG A 148 -10.21 16.66 3.07
N GLY A 149 -9.12 17.37 3.34
CA GLY A 149 -8.86 17.97 4.66
C GLY A 149 -8.57 16.97 5.78
N ARG A 150 -8.25 15.71 5.46
CA ARG A 150 -7.93 14.67 6.43
C ARG A 150 -6.62 13.98 6.07
N VAL A 151 -5.75 13.82 7.07
CA VAL A 151 -4.53 13.00 7.00
C VAL A 151 -4.80 11.63 7.61
N THR A 152 -4.37 10.58 6.92
CA THR A 152 -4.35 9.20 7.44
C THR A 152 -2.92 8.68 7.39
N VAL A 153 -2.44 8.20 8.53
CA VAL A 153 -1.10 7.62 8.71
C VAL A 153 -1.25 6.12 8.81
N SER A 154 -0.49 5.37 8.02
CA SER A 154 -0.58 3.91 7.92
C SER A 154 0.79 3.25 7.90
N ALA A 155 0.89 2.05 8.48
CA ALA A 155 1.99 1.13 8.25
C ALA A 155 1.72 0.33 6.98
N ASP A 156 2.70 0.21 6.10
CA ASP A 156 2.62 -0.67 4.94
C ASP A 156 3.06 -2.08 5.30
N LEU A 157 2.15 -3.05 5.18
CA LEU A 157 2.37 -4.45 5.52
C LEU A 157 2.90 -5.28 4.35
N SER A 158 3.17 -4.66 3.21
CA SER A 158 3.52 -5.35 1.96
C SER A 158 5.02 -5.57 1.78
N GLY A 159 5.85 -4.71 2.41
CA GLY A 159 7.27 -4.58 2.06
C GLY A 159 7.43 -4.00 0.66
N GLU A 160 7.89 -4.81 -0.29
CA GLU A 160 7.87 -4.45 -1.70
C GLU A 160 6.44 -4.29 -2.23
N ALA A 161 6.28 -3.55 -3.32
CA ALA A 161 4.97 -3.42 -3.95
C ALA A 161 4.54 -4.79 -4.49
N LEU A 162 3.31 -5.21 -4.18
CA LEU A 162 2.84 -6.58 -4.38
C LEU A 162 2.87 -7.03 -5.85
N HIS A 163 2.84 -6.13 -6.84
CA HIS A 163 3.02 -6.53 -8.24
C HIS A 163 4.38 -7.22 -8.49
N ARG A 164 5.42 -6.94 -7.70
CA ARG A 164 6.71 -7.63 -7.77
C ARG A 164 6.60 -9.03 -7.17
N ARG A 165 6.31 -10.03 -8.01
CA ARG A 165 6.13 -11.43 -7.59
C ARG A 165 7.42 -12.26 -7.58
N GLY A 166 8.57 -11.65 -7.86
CA GLY A 166 9.87 -12.30 -7.82
C GLY A 166 10.23 -13.14 -9.05
N TYR A 167 9.33 -13.31 -10.03
CA TYR A 167 9.64 -14.07 -11.26
C TYR A 167 10.37 -13.24 -12.32
N ARG A 168 10.31 -11.90 -12.25
CA ARG A 168 11.06 -11.05 -13.17
C ARG A 168 12.52 -11.00 -12.75
N GLU A 169 13.41 -11.36 -13.65
CA GLU A 169 14.84 -11.23 -13.43
C GLU A 169 15.23 -9.76 -13.22
N PRO A 170 15.92 -9.43 -12.11
CA PRO A 170 16.43 -8.08 -11.89
C PRO A 170 17.34 -7.65 -13.04
N GLY A 171 17.05 -6.49 -13.65
CA GLY A 171 17.87 -5.92 -14.72
C GLY A 171 17.49 -6.36 -16.14
N VAL A 172 16.60 -7.34 -16.32
CA VAL A 172 16.04 -7.66 -17.64
C VAL A 172 15.00 -6.61 -18.00
N GLN A 173 15.44 -5.59 -18.73
CA GLN A 173 14.57 -4.54 -19.26
C GLN A 173 13.90 -5.00 -20.55
N VAL A 174 12.64 -5.42 -20.45
CA VAL A 174 11.72 -5.35 -21.59
C VAL A 174 11.14 -3.93 -21.60
N ALA A 175 11.02 -3.29 -22.77
CA ALA A 175 10.48 -1.94 -22.85
C ALA A 175 9.03 -1.92 -22.31
N ALA A 176 8.79 -1.12 -21.26
CA ALA A 176 7.48 -0.84 -20.66
C ALA A 176 6.61 -2.09 -20.38
N PRO A 177 7.06 -3.02 -19.50
CA PRO A 177 6.29 -4.22 -19.22
C PRO A 177 5.01 -3.86 -18.45
N LEU A 178 3.93 -4.57 -18.78
CA LEU A 178 2.68 -4.46 -18.04
C LEU A 178 2.91 -4.83 -16.56
N LYS A 179 2.31 -4.09 -15.62
CA LYS A 179 2.35 -4.50 -14.21
C LYS A 179 1.56 -5.78 -14.00
N GLU A 180 2.09 -6.69 -13.21
CA GLU A 180 1.57 -8.02 -12.93
C GLU A 180 0.16 -7.96 -12.33
N ASN A 181 -0.08 -7.01 -11.43
CA ASN A 181 -1.39 -6.83 -10.83
C ASN A 181 -2.43 -6.23 -11.78
N LEU A 182 -2.00 -5.43 -12.76
CA LEU A 182 -2.86 -4.97 -13.85
C LEU A 182 -3.17 -6.12 -14.80
N ALA A 183 -2.17 -6.93 -15.18
CA ALA A 183 -2.34 -8.12 -16.00
C ALA A 183 -3.35 -9.10 -15.38
N ALA A 184 -3.17 -9.42 -14.08
CA ALA A 184 -4.11 -10.24 -13.33
C ALA A 184 -5.52 -9.63 -13.29
N GLY A 185 -5.62 -8.31 -13.11
CA GLY A 185 -6.89 -7.59 -13.15
C GLY A 185 -7.61 -7.71 -14.49
N LEU A 186 -6.89 -7.62 -15.61
CA LEU A 186 -7.45 -7.79 -16.95
C LEU A 186 -8.01 -9.21 -17.16
N LEU A 187 -7.28 -10.25 -16.74
CA LEU A 187 -7.76 -11.63 -16.83
C LEU A 187 -9.00 -11.88 -15.97
N LEU A 188 -9.06 -11.26 -14.78
CA LEU A 188 -10.24 -11.34 -13.91
C LEU A 188 -11.45 -10.63 -14.54
N LEU A 189 -11.25 -9.46 -15.15
CA LEU A 189 -12.30 -8.75 -15.88
C LEU A 189 -12.79 -9.53 -17.11
N ALA A 190 -11.89 -10.20 -17.81
CA ALA A 190 -12.23 -11.05 -18.95
C ALA A 190 -12.97 -12.33 -18.56
N GLY A 191 -13.11 -12.63 -17.27
CA GLY A 191 -13.68 -13.91 -16.81
C GLY A 191 -12.84 -15.10 -17.29
N TRP A 192 -11.52 -14.91 -17.39
CA TRP A 192 -10.62 -15.90 -18.02
C TRP A 192 -10.70 -17.26 -17.34
N LYS A 193 -10.83 -17.31 -16.01
CA LYS A 193 -10.97 -18.55 -15.27
C LYS A 193 -12.12 -19.42 -15.79
N GLN A 194 -13.29 -18.82 -16.04
CA GLN A 194 -14.46 -19.52 -16.54
C GLN A 194 -14.29 -19.98 -18.00
N VAL A 195 -13.55 -19.23 -18.81
CA VAL A 195 -13.20 -19.60 -20.18
C VAL A 195 -12.25 -20.81 -20.18
N ALA A 196 -11.22 -20.77 -19.34
CA ALA A 196 -10.25 -21.84 -19.18
C ALA A 196 -10.91 -23.14 -18.66
N GLU A 197 -11.80 -23.05 -17.67
CA GLU A 197 -12.57 -24.19 -17.13
C GLU A 197 -13.45 -24.88 -18.20
N ARG A 198 -13.82 -24.16 -19.28
CA ARG A 198 -14.57 -24.70 -20.42
C ARG A 198 -13.68 -25.22 -21.56
N GLY A 199 -12.36 -25.28 -21.33
CA GLY A 199 -11.39 -25.76 -22.33
C GLY A 199 -10.91 -24.67 -23.31
N GLY A 200 -11.09 -23.39 -22.99
CA GLY A 200 -10.57 -22.29 -23.82
C GLY A 200 -9.04 -22.24 -23.84
N VAL A 201 -8.46 -21.82 -24.97
CA VAL A 201 -7.00 -21.67 -25.17
C VAL A 201 -6.59 -20.22 -24.95
N PHE A 202 -5.55 -19.99 -24.15
CA PHE A 202 -4.99 -18.65 -23.94
C PHE A 202 -3.99 -18.32 -25.05
N VAL A 203 -4.18 -17.17 -25.71
CA VAL A 203 -3.23 -16.67 -26.70
C VAL A 203 -3.05 -15.17 -26.49
N ASP A 204 -1.82 -14.75 -26.22
CA ASP A 204 -1.39 -13.35 -26.27
C ASP A 204 -0.42 -13.19 -27.45
N PRO A 205 -0.90 -12.71 -28.63
CA PRO A 205 -0.10 -12.62 -29.84
C PRO A 205 0.98 -11.52 -29.77
N LEU A 206 0.94 -10.66 -28.74
CA LEU A 206 1.86 -9.54 -28.54
C LEU A 206 2.46 -9.60 -27.12
N CYS A 207 2.81 -10.81 -26.67
CA CYS A 207 3.08 -11.11 -25.27
C CYS A 207 4.28 -10.39 -24.66
N GLY A 208 5.23 -9.92 -25.47
CA GLY A 208 6.43 -9.22 -24.99
C GLY A 208 7.14 -10.00 -23.88
N SER A 209 7.15 -9.45 -22.67
CA SER A 209 7.73 -10.11 -21.47
C SER A 209 6.88 -11.25 -20.87
N GLY A 210 5.78 -11.66 -21.52
CA GLY A 210 4.93 -12.79 -21.11
C GLY A 210 4.11 -12.55 -19.86
N THR A 211 3.79 -11.29 -19.50
CA THR A 211 3.15 -10.98 -18.20
C THR A 211 1.72 -11.47 -18.06
N LEU A 212 0.98 -11.58 -19.16
CA LEU A 212 -0.39 -12.08 -19.15
C LEU A 212 -0.47 -13.62 -19.15
N ALA A 213 0.61 -14.32 -19.51
CA ALA A 213 0.66 -15.77 -19.66
C ALA A 213 0.92 -16.48 -18.31
#